data_AF-A0AA45RNE5-F1
#
_entry.id   AF-A0AA45RNE5-F1
#
_cell.length_a   1.000
_cell.length_b   1.000
_cell.length_c   1.000
_cell.angle_alpha   90.00
_cell.angle_beta   90.00
_cell.angle_gamma   90.00
#
_symmetry.space_group_name_H-M   'P 1'
#
loop_
_entity.id
_entity.type
_entity.pdbx_description
1 polymer ?
#
loop_
_entity_poly.entity_id
_entity_poly.type
_entity_poly.pdbx_seq_one_letter_code
_entity_poly.pdbx_strand_id
1 'polypeptide(L)'
;MSDPKIHELVSALYSENWASSISKIEQLVAIVDARKISELLIFSEGWRERVVAAKIIAAFDLVDLVTPLISTFRGNAESNTVRAFAKLIATNATPDIRHKLFEELRACCPDTPYGKHMIRVIDDASDAA
;
A
#
# COMPACT_ATOMS: atom_id res chain seq x y z
N MET A 1 -10.94 -16.76 11.51
CA MET A 1 -12.04 -16.66 10.52
C MET A 1 -11.97 -15.26 9.93
N SER A 2 -11.78 -15.14 8.62
CA SER A 2 -11.77 -13.83 7.96
C SER A 2 -13.16 -13.21 8.07
N ASP A 3 -13.23 -11.95 8.53
CA ASP A 3 -14.48 -11.18 8.59
C ASP A 3 -15.05 -11.04 7.17
N PRO A 4 -16.29 -11.51 6.90
CA PRO A 4 -16.90 -11.42 5.57
C PRO A 4 -16.88 -10.01 4.99
N LYS A 5 -16.99 -8.98 5.84
CA LYS A 5 -16.93 -7.58 5.42
C LYS A 5 -15.55 -7.19 4.90
N ILE A 6 -14.49 -7.74 5.48
CA ILE A 6 -13.12 -7.52 4.99
C ILE A 6 -12.95 -8.16 3.63
N HIS A 7 -13.50 -9.36 3.41
CA HIS A 7 -13.41 -10.01 2.11
C HIS A 7 -14.16 -9.25 1.01
N GLU A 8 -15.36 -8.75 1.30
CA GLU A 8 -16.14 -7.90 0.39
C GLU A 8 -15.43 -6.58 0.10
N LEU A 9 -14.89 -5.92 1.13
CA LEU A 9 -14.12 -4.69 1.00
C LEU A 9 -12.91 -4.89 0.10
N VAL A 10 -12.13 -5.95 0.33
CA VAL A 10 -10.96 -6.27 -0.49
C VAL A 10 -11.38 -6.50 -1.93
N SER A 11 -12.40 -7.33 -2.15
CA SER A 11 -12.94 -7.65 -3.48
C SER A 11 -13.43 -6.41 -4.24
N ALA A 12 -14.06 -5.47 -3.55
CA ALA A 12 -14.60 -4.24 -4.11
C ALA A 12 -13.53 -3.19 -4.46
N LEU A 13 -12.31 -3.33 -3.93
CA LEU A 13 -11.28 -2.28 -4.00
C LEU A 13 -9.98 -2.73 -4.66
N TYR A 14 -9.60 -4.02 -4.68
CA TYR A 14 -8.27 -4.40 -5.18
C TYR A 14 -8.07 -4.12 -6.67
N SER A 15 -9.12 -4.25 -7.48
CA SER A 15 -9.10 -4.03 -8.94
C SER A 15 -9.41 -2.59 -9.36
N GLU A 16 -9.96 -1.78 -8.45
CA GLU A 16 -10.30 -0.39 -8.72
C GLU A 16 -9.04 0.45 -8.95
N ASN A 17 -9.13 1.45 -9.82
CA ASN A 17 -8.04 2.41 -9.99
C ASN A 17 -7.84 3.24 -8.69
N TRP A 18 -6.67 3.87 -8.52
CA TRP A 18 -6.32 4.55 -7.27
C TRP A 18 -7.35 5.62 -6.86
N ALA A 19 -7.63 6.59 -7.74
CA ALA A 19 -8.52 7.70 -7.43
C ALA A 19 -9.95 7.24 -7.11
N SER A 20 -10.51 6.34 -7.93
CA SER A 20 -11.83 5.76 -7.68
C SER A 20 -11.88 4.95 -6.37
N SER A 21 -10.78 4.29 -6.01
CA SER A 21 -10.69 3.57 -4.74
C SER A 21 -10.77 4.50 -3.54
N ILE A 22 -10.06 5.64 -3.57
CA ILE A 22 -10.06 6.60 -2.45
C ILE A 22 -11.49 7.10 -2.18
N SER A 23 -12.18 7.59 -3.22
CA SER A 23 -13.55 8.09 -3.06
C SER A 23 -14.55 7.00 -2.63
N LYS A 24 -14.31 5.74 -3.01
CA LYS A 24 -15.15 4.61 -2.61
C LYS A 24 -14.88 4.17 -1.18
N ILE A 25 -13.61 4.24 -0.73
CA ILE A 25 -13.21 3.89 0.64
C ILE A 25 -13.90 4.81 1.66
N GLU A 26 -13.97 6.11 1.39
CA GLU A 26 -14.65 7.07 2.27
C GLU A 26 -16.15 6.78 2.44
N GLN A 27 -16.77 6.05 1.51
CA GLN A 27 -18.17 5.62 1.58
C GLN A 27 -18.35 4.26 2.28
N LEU A 28 -17.33 3.39 2.19
CA LEU A 28 -17.39 2.00 2.67
C LEU A 28 -16.80 1.82 4.07
N VAL A 29 -15.90 2.70 4.49
CA VAL A 29 -15.14 2.58 5.72
C VAL A 29 -15.40 3.80 6.59
N ALA A 30 -15.87 3.58 7.81
CA ALA A 30 -15.96 4.66 8.78
C ALA A 30 -14.56 5.05 9.27
N ILE A 31 -14.32 6.35 9.46
CA ILE A 31 -13.02 6.86 9.93
C ILE A 31 -12.55 6.19 11.23
N VAL A 32 -13.48 5.87 12.14
CA VAL A 32 -13.20 5.19 13.42
C VAL A 32 -12.70 3.75 13.25
N ASP A 33 -13.02 3.10 12.13
CA ASP A 33 -12.64 1.72 11.83
C ASP A 33 -11.42 1.64 10.90
N ALA A 34 -11.07 2.73 10.20
CA ALA A 34 -10.03 2.76 9.17
C ALA A 34 -8.67 2.24 9.65
N ARG A 35 -8.24 2.66 10.85
CA ARG A 35 -6.98 2.19 11.46
C ARG A 35 -7.00 0.70 11.73
N LYS A 36 -8.04 0.21 12.41
CA LYS A 36 -8.19 -1.20 12.76
C LYS A 36 -8.21 -2.10 11.54
N ILE A 37 -8.94 -1.68 10.49
CA ILE A 37 -9.00 -2.40 9.22
C ILE A 37 -7.62 -2.40 8.54
N SER A 38 -6.94 -1.26 8.51
CA SER A 38 -5.59 -1.15 7.92
C SER A 38 -4.60 -2.08 8.61
N GLU A 39 -4.57 -2.09 9.94
CA GLU A 39 -3.73 -2.99 10.73
C GLU A 39 -4.02 -4.47 10.42
N LEU A 40 -5.30 -4.85 10.39
CA LEU A 40 -5.70 -6.22 10.03
C LEU A 40 -5.22 -6.62 8.63
N LEU A 41 -5.33 -5.72 7.65
CA LEU A 41 -4.93 -5.98 6.27
C LEU A 41 -3.40 -5.98 6.08
N ILE A 42 -2.67 -5.12 6.80
CA ILE A 42 -1.20 -5.08 6.78
C ILE A 42 -0.62 -6.44 7.13
N PHE A 43 -1.13 -7.07 8.19
CA PHE A 43 -0.66 -8.36 8.68
C PHE A 43 -1.32 -9.57 8.00
N SER A 44 -2.09 -9.35 6.93
CA SER A 44 -2.63 -10.42 6.10
C SER A 44 -1.56 -10.98 5.15
N GLU A 45 -1.66 -12.27 4.85
CA GLU A 45 -0.72 -12.96 3.95
C GLU A 45 -0.94 -12.57 2.47
N GLY A 46 -2.13 -12.08 2.11
CA GLY A 46 -2.50 -11.82 0.73
C GLY A 46 -2.03 -10.46 0.19
N TRP A 47 -1.53 -10.45 -1.04
CA TRP A 47 -1.09 -9.23 -1.72
C TRP A 47 -2.25 -8.24 -1.99
N ARG A 48 -3.48 -8.75 -2.20
CA ARG A 48 -4.66 -7.91 -2.45
C ARG A 48 -5.00 -7.09 -1.21
N GLU A 49 -4.94 -7.73 -0.06
CA GLU A 49 -5.16 -7.14 1.26
C GLU A 49 -4.16 -6.01 1.50
N ARG A 50 -2.87 -6.22 1.20
CA ARG A 50 -1.85 -5.17 1.29
C ARG A 50 -2.10 -4.00 0.33
N VAL A 51 -2.52 -4.26 -0.90
CA VAL A 51 -2.91 -3.20 -1.86
C VAL A 51 -4.09 -2.39 -1.31
N VAL A 52 -5.09 -3.04 -0.72
CA VAL A 52 -6.26 -2.38 -0.15
C VAL A 52 -5.90 -1.62 1.12
N ALA A 53 -5.02 -2.16 1.98
CA ALA A 53 -4.46 -1.45 3.12
C ALA A 53 -3.80 -0.13 2.68
N ALA A 54 -2.97 -0.16 1.64
CA ALA A 54 -2.32 1.04 1.12
C ALA A 54 -3.32 2.11 0.67
N LYS A 55 -4.43 1.70 0.04
CA LYS A 55 -5.50 2.61 -0.40
C LYS A 55 -6.26 3.20 0.79
N ILE A 56 -6.54 2.42 1.84
CA ILE A 56 -7.23 2.90 3.05
C ILE A 56 -6.32 3.87 3.81
N ILE A 57 -5.03 3.53 3.95
CA ILE A 57 -4.02 4.42 4.54
C ILE A 57 -3.98 5.75 3.79
N ALA A 58 -4.00 5.71 2.45
CA ALA A 58 -4.01 6.93 1.63
C ALA A 58 -5.28 7.77 1.82
N ALA A 59 -6.45 7.11 1.89
CA ALA A 59 -7.74 7.79 2.03
C ALA A 59 -7.92 8.48 3.38
N PHE A 60 -7.35 7.90 4.44
CA PHE A 60 -7.48 8.42 5.82
C PHE A 60 -6.19 9.03 6.37
N ASP A 61 -5.19 9.24 5.52
CA ASP A 61 -3.89 9.82 5.85
C ASP A 61 -3.18 9.17 7.05
N LEU A 62 -3.21 7.83 7.13
CA LEU A 62 -2.62 7.05 8.22
C LEU A 62 -1.12 6.80 7.98
N VAL A 63 -0.35 7.85 7.74
CA VAL A 63 1.06 7.79 7.27
C VAL A 63 1.97 6.98 8.20
N ASP A 64 1.66 6.93 9.49
CA ASP A 64 2.39 6.12 10.48
C ASP A 64 2.36 4.61 10.18
N LEU A 65 1.38 4.15 9.40
CA LEU A 65 1.24 2.75 9.00
C LEU A 65 2.02 2.36 7.74
N VAL A 66 2.64 3.32 7.04
CA VAL A 66 3.38 3.06 5.80
C VAL A 66 4.61 2.17 6.05
N THR A 67 5.44 2.49 7.04
CA THR A 67 6.60 1.65 7.38
C THR A 67 6.20 0.23 7.83
N PRO A 68 5.22 0.03 8.73
CA PRO A 68 4.67 -1.28 9.02
C PRO A 68 4.20 -2.04 7.76
N LEU A 69 3.50 -1.36 6.85
CA LEU A 69 3.05 -1.95 5.59
C LEU A 69 4.21 -2.37 4.68
N ILE A 70 5.26 -1.55 4.54
CA ILE A 70 6.47 -1.91 3.79
C ILE A 70 7.18 -3.11 4.45
N SER A 71 7.19 -3.19 5.78
CA SER A 71 7.90 -4.24 6.50
C SER A 71 7.36 -5.66 6.22
N THR A 72 6.06 -5.80 5.95
CA THR A 72 5.43 -7.09 5.61
C THR A 72 5.84 -7.62 4.24
N PHE A 73 6.61 -6.83 3.50
CA PHE A 73 7.02 -7.07 2.13
C PHE A 73 8.48 -7.53 1.99
N ARG A 74 9.25 -7.55 3.08
CA ARG A 74 10.68 -7.84 3.05
C ARG A 74 10.94 -9.29 2.59
N GLY A 75 11.57 -9.44 1.42
CA GLY A 75 12.00 -10.75 0.89
C GLY A 75 10.99 -11.48 0.01
N ASN A 76 9.77 -10.95 -0.15
CA ASN A 76 8.75 -11.53 -1.04
C ASN A 76 7.99 -10.43 -1.80
N ALA A 77 8.76 -9.61 -2.53
CA ALA A 77 8.20 -8.47 -3.21
C ALA A 77 7.35 -8.88 -4.43
N GLU A 78 6.11 -8.41 -4.53
CA GLU A 78 5.22 -8.57 -5.68
C GLU A 78 4.96 -7.24 -6.42
N SER A 79 4.91 -7.26 -7.75
CA SER A 79 4.80 -6.02 -8.55
C SER A 79 3.56 -5.16 -8.23
N ASN A 80 2.40 -5.76 -7.96
CA ASN A 80 1.16 -5.03 -7.67
C ASN A 80 1.24 -4.25 -6.35
N THR A 81 1.82 -4.86 -5.32
CA THR A 81 2.02 -4.27 -3.99
C THR A 81 3.08 -3.17 -4.05
N VAL A 82 4.19 -3.36 -4.78
CA VAL A 82 5.16 -2.27 -5.04
C VAL A 82 4.49 -1.05 -5.64
N ARG A 83 3.68 -1.23 -6.70
CA ARG A 83 2.98 -0.11 -7.36
C ARG A 83 2.07 0.63 -6.38
N ALA A 84 1.31 -0.11 -5.57
CA ALA A 84 0.41 0.50 -4.58
C ALA A 84 1.19 1.25 -3.49
N PHE A 85 2.30 0.71 -3.00
CA PHE A 85 3.09 1.33 -1.95
C PHE A 85 3.83 2.56 -2.46
N ALA A 86 4.42 2.47 -3.67
CA ALA A 86 5.05 3.62 -4.31
C ALA A 86 4.04 4.75 -4.56
N LYS A 87 2.81 4.41 -4.96
CA LYS A 87 1.72 5.39 -5.12
C LYS A 87 1.34 6.02 -3.78
N LEU A 88 1.18 5.23 -2.72
CA LEU A 88 0.91 5.72 -1.36
C LEU A 88 1.99 6.69 -0.87
N ILE A 89 3.26 6.33 -1.03
CA ILE A 89 4.38 7.18 -0.64
C ILE A 89 4.35 8.49 -1.43
N ALA A 90 4.14 8.41 -2.75
CA ALA A 90 4.04 9.60 -3.60
C ALA A 90 2.88 10.53 -3.20
N THR A 91 1.72 9.98 -2.81
CA THR A 91 0.52 10.78 -2.51
C THR A 91 0.47 11.33 -1.09
N ASN A 92 0.98 10.60 -0.10
CA ASN A 92 0.76 10.92 1.31
C ASN A 92 2.04 11.22 2.10
N ALA A 93 3.21 10.77 1.63
CA ALA A 93 4.43 11.05 2.38
C ALA A 93 4.84 12.52 2.23
N THR A 94 5.08 13.14 3.38
CA THR A 94 5.67 14.47 3.44
C THR A 94 7.10 14.44 2.86
N PRO A 95 7.59 15.55 2.27
CA PRO A 95 8.87 15.56 1.57
C PRO A 95 10.07 15.07 2.41
N ASP A 96 10.03 15.30 3.73
CA ASP A 96 11.07 14.92 4.69
C ASP A 96 11.18 13.40 4.91
N ILE A 97 10.06 12.66 4.87
CA ILE A 97 10.07 11.19 5.06
C ILE A 97 9.97 10.42 3.74
N ARG A 98 9.51 11.06 2.66
CA ARG A 98 9.28 10.42 1.35
C ARG A 98 10.51 9.70 0.82
N HIS A 99 11.67 10.36 0.84
CA HIS A 99 12.92 9.76 0.37
C HIS A 99 13.27 8.49 1.17
N LYS A 100 13.16 8.56 2.51
CA LYS A 100 13.40 7.43 3.39
C LYS A 100 12.46 6.26 3.09
N LEU A 101 11.17 6.53 2.87
CA LEU A 101 10.18 5.48 2.58
C LEU A 101 10.42 4.81 1.23
N PHE A 102 10.83 5.56 0.20
CA PHE A 102 11.24 4.96 -1.08
C PHE A 102 12.50 4.10 -0.94
N GLU A 103 13.49 4.52 -0.16
CA GLU A 103 14.67 3.69 0.15
C GLU A 103 14.29 2.40 0.89
N GLU A 104 13.40 2.48 1.89
CA GLU A 104 12.86 1.31 2.57
C GLU A 104 12.17 0.34 1.59
N LEU A 105 11.37 0.87 0.66
CA LEU A 105 10.69 0.06 -0.36
C LEU A 105 11.67 -0.57 -1.36
N ARG A 106 12.71 0.16 -1.78
CA ARG A 106 13.79 -0.36 -2.64
C ARG A 106 14.53 -1.51 -1.96
N ALA A 107 14.82 -1.38 -0.66
CA ALA A 107 15.51 -2.41 0.12
C ALA A 107 14.73 -3.74 0.23
N CYS A 108 13.42 -3.74 -0.03
CA CYS A 108 12.62 -4.96 -0.09
C CYS A 108 12.76 -5.74 -1.41
N CYS A 109 13.30 -5.12 -2.47
CA CYS A 109 13.42 -5.74 -3.79
C CYS A 109 14.64 -6.69 -3.84
N PRO A 110 14.47 -7.94 -4.31
CA PRO A 110 15.59 -8.88 -4.41
C PRO A 110 16.55 -8.51 -5.54
N ASP A 111 17.85 -8.84 -5.42
CA ASP A 111 18.81 -8.64 -6.52
C ASP A 111 18.64 -9.70 -7.62
N THR A 112 17.58 -9.53 -8.39
CA THR A 112 17.19 -10.37 -9.52
C THR A 112 16.66 -9.47 -10.65
N PRO A 113 16.54 -9.97 -11.89
CA PRO A 113 15.89 -9.20 -12.96
C PRO A 113 14.47 -8.72 -12.59
N TYR A 114 13.74 -9.54 -11.83
CA TYR A 114 12.40 -9.17 -11.33
C TYR A 114 12.45 -8.03 -10.31
N GLY A 115 13.38 -8.09 -9.34
CA GLY A 115 13.58 -6.98 -8.40
C GLY A 115 14.07 -5.70 -9.05
N LYS A 116 14.94 -5.79 -10.06
CA LYS A 116 15.35 -4.62 -10.87
C LYS A 116 14.18 -3.98 -11.61
N HIS A 117 13.22 -4.78 -12.09
CA HIS A 117 11.98 -4.24 -12.65
C HIS A 117 11.15 -3.51 -11.59
N MET A 118 11.03 -4.04 -10.37
CA MET A 118 10.32 -3.36 -9.28
C MET A 118 11.00 -2.06 -8.85
N ILE A 119 12.33 -2.02 -8.79
CA ILE A 119 13.08 -0.79 -8.52
C ILE A 119 12.75 0.30 -9.53
N ARG A 120 12.70 -0.03 -10.83
CA ARG A 120 12.29 0.94 -11.88
C ARG A 120 10.88 1.49 -11.64
N VAL A 121 9.94 0.64 -11.23
CA VAL A 121 8.58 1.08 -10.88
C VAL A 121 8.58 2.05 -9.70
N ILE A 122 9.47 1.84 -8.72
CA ILE A 122 9.63 2.74 -7.57
C ILE A 122 10.24 4.07 -8.03
N ASP A 123 11.26 4.04 -8.88
CA ASP A 123 11.94 5.24 -9.40
C ASP A 123 10.98 6.10 -10.24
N ASP A 124 10.23 5.49 -11.16
CA ASP A 124 9.21 6.18 -11.97
C ASP A 124 8.17 6.90 -11.09
N ALA A 125 7.79 6.28 -9.97
CA ALA A 125 6.84 6.87 -9.02
C ALA A 125 7.48 7.96 -8.15
N SER A 126 8.76 7.81 -7.79
CA SER A 126 9.52 8.79 -7.02
C SER A 126 9.78 10.06 -7.81
N ASP A 127 10.06 9.96 -9.11
CA ASP A 127 10.34 11.11 -9.98
C ASP A 127 9.07 11.92 -10.30
N ALA A 128 7.89 11.30 -10.19
CA ALA A 128 6.60 11.92 -10.44
C ALA A 128 5.97 12.58 -9.20
N ALA A 129 6.60 12.50 -8.02
CA ALA A 129 6.05 12.87 -6.71
C ALA A 129 6.67 14.13 -6.10
#